data_AF-A0A031LU36-F1
#
_entry.id   AF-A0A031LU36-F1
#
_cell.length_a   1.000
_cell.length_b   1.000
_cell.length_c   1.000
_cell.angle_alpha   90.00
_cell.angle_beta   90.00
_cell.angle_gamma   90.00
#
_symmetry.space_group_name_H-M   'P 1'
#
loop_
_entity.id
_entity.type
_entity.pdbx_description
1 polymer ?
#
loop_
_entity_poly.entity_id
_entity_poly.type
_entity_poly.pdbx_seq_one_letter_code
_entity_poly.pdbx_strand_id
1 'polypeptide(L)'
;MRKFRLNPRPYAMLRTSSLFLTIFSVLYALSFEGIKYSFNSPLLMLALIFLFLFGYLTTKALDGLGHAFRLTVKLFYLLIAGCVSLATSALLPFKSVVLFLYIGGIIMMLAYLLSFSSSILNLGNQFNFSMLKISSAIIFFSLLVYAIIGAIPFSFMIFVSGIIIYFSLSRLTTSSSR
;
A
#
# COMPACT_ATOMS: atom_id res chain seq x y z
N MET A 1 -15.46 13.99 31.62
CA MET A 1 -14.97 13.70 30.24
C MET A 1 -14.98 12.18 30.03
N ARG A 2 -15.87 11.65 29.17
CA ARG A 2 -15.91 10.22 28.86
C ARG A 2 -14.60 9.85 28.14
N LYS A 3 -13.76 9.00 28.75
CA LYS A 3 -12.61 8.39 28.08
C LYS A 3 -13.12 7.65 26.85
N PHE A 4 -12.87 8.17 25.66
CA PHE A 4 -13.04 7.44 24.41
C PHE A 4 -12.14 6.20 24.50
N ARG A 5 -12.73 5.02 24.74
CA ARG A 5 -12.00 3.76 24.67
C ARG A 5 -11.69 3.52 23.20
N LEU A 6 -10.47 3.85 22.78
CA LEU A 6 -9.98 3.47 21.47
C LEU A 6 -10.04 1.95 21.36
N ASN A 7 -10.63 1.44 20.28
CA ASN A 7 -10.50 0.03 19.94
C ASN A 7 -9.10 -0.16 19.31
N PRO A 8 -8.16 -0.90 19.94
CA PRO A 8 -6.80 -1.03 19.42
C PRO A 8 -6.70 -1.95 18.19
N ARG A 9 -7.71 -2.80 17.96
CA ARG A 9 -7.73 -3.83 16.92
C ARG A 9 -7.50 -3.29 15.49
N PRO A 10 -8.22 -2.25 15.00
CA PRO A 10 -7.97 -1.71 13.66
C PRO A 10 -6.54 -1.15 13.50
N TYR A 11 -6.00 -0.50 14.52
CA TYR A 11 -4.63 0.05 14.47
C TYR A 11 -3.56 -1.05 14.47
N ALA A 12 -3.78 -2.13 15.22
CA ALA A 12 -2.91 -3.30 15.18
C ALA A 12 -2.95 -3.98 13.80
N MET A 13 -4.12 -4.05 13.15
CA MET A 13 -4.24 -4.58 11.79
C MET A 13 -3.56 -3.68 10.75
N LEU A 14 -3.70 -2.35 10.84
CA LEU A 14 -2.97 -1.39 9.99
C LEU A 14 -1.45 -1.48 10.20
N ARG A 15 -1.01 -1.71 11.44
CA ARG A 15 0.40 -1.95 11.74
C ARG A 15 0.91 -3.21 11.05
N THR A 16 0.14 -4.30 11.11
CA THR A 16 0.53 -5.53 10.39
C THR A 16 0.46 -5.34 8.87
N SER A 17 -0.52 -4.59 8.36
CA SER A 17 -0.62 -4.32 6.93
C SER A 17 0.58 -3.52 6.43
N SER A 18 1.09 -2.54 7.20
CA SER A 18 2.26 -1.79 6.79
C SER A 18 3.52 -2.65 6.64
N LEU A 19 3.64 -3.77 7.38
CA LEU A 19 4.73 -4.74 7.15
C LEU A 19 4.61 -5.45 5.80
N PHE A 20 3.39 -5.76 5.37
CA PHE A 20 3.20 -6.34 4.04
C PHE A 20 3.49 -5.33 2.94
N LEU A 21 3.20 -4.04 3.17
CA LEU A 21 3.59 -2.97 2.26
C LEU A 21 5.12 -2.84 2.14
N THR A 22 5.85 -2.96 3.24
CA THR A 22 7.33 -2.91 3.21
C THR A 22 7.91 -4.11 2.48
N ILE A 23 7.41 -5.33 2.75
CA ILE A 23 7.85 -6.54 2.04
C ILE A 23 7.54 -6.45 0.54
N PHE A 24 6.32 -6.00 0.18
CA PHE A 24 5.94 -5.71 -1.21
C PHE A 24 6.97 -4.81 -1.88
N SER A 25 7.32 -3.69 -1.26
CA SER A 25 8.20 -2.69 -1.87
C SER A 25 9.60 -3.24 -2.19
N VAL A 26 10.15 -4.07 -1.31
CA VAL A 26 11.46 -4.72 -1.51
C VAL A 26 11.39 -5.74 -2.63
N LEU A 27 10.38 -6.63 -2.61
CA LEU A 27 10.20 -7.63 -3.66
C LEU A 27 9.93 -7.00 -5.01
N TYR A 28 9.14 -5.91 -5.03
CA TYR A 28 8.87 -5.15 -6.24
C TYR A 28 10.16 -4.56 -6.80
N ALA A 29 11.01 -3.93 -5.99
CA ALA A 29 12.30 -3.39 -6.47
C ALA A 29 13.20 -4.49 -7.06
N LEU A 30 13.36 -5.60 -6.33
CA LEU A 30 14.18 -6.74 -6.76
C LEU A 30 13.67 -7.36 -8.07
N SER A 31 12.36 -7.31 -8.32
CA SER A 31 11.77 -7.80 -9.56
C SER A 31 12.23 -7.03 -10.81
N PHE A 32 12.72 -5.78 -10.63
CA PHE A 32 13.27 -4.95 -11.71
C PHE A 32 14.81 -4.98 -11.80
N GLU A 33 15.52 -5.38 -10.74
CA GLU A 33 16.99 -5.51 -10.77
C GLU A 33 17.47 -6.84 -11.40
N GLY A 34 16.71 -7.93 -11.23
CA GLY A 34 17.26 -9.28 -11.44
C GLY A 34 17.17 -9.86 -12.86
N ILE A 35 16.38 -9.32 -13.79
CA ILE A 35 16.12 -9.95 -15.09
C ILE A 35 15.90 -8.86 -16.15
N LYS A 36 16.48 -9.02 -17.36
CA LYS A 36 16.17 -8.21 -18.56
C LYS A 36 14.65 -8.05 -18.72
N TYR A 37 14.07 -6.98 -18.16
CA TYR A 37 12.65 -6.55 -18.24
C TYR A 37 11.62 -7.65 -18.54
N SER A 38 11.77 -8.82 -17.93
CA SER A 38 10.85 -9.93 -18.19
C SER A 38 9.73 -9.77 -17.18
N PHE A 39 8.56 -9.40 -17.69
CA PHE A 39 7.31 -9.28 -16.93
C PHE A 39 6.94 -10.57 -16.17
N ASN A 40 7.65 -11.68 -16.43
CA ASN A 40 7.42 -13.02 -15.90
C ASN A 40 8.34 -13.40 -14.72
N SER A 41 8.72 -12.44 -13.86
CA SER A 41 9.55 -12.77 -12.71
C SER A 41 8.71 -13.37 -11.56
N PRO A 42 9.13 -14.49 -10.95
CA PRO A 42 8.44 -15.07 -9.79
C PRO A 42 8.43 -14.10 -8.59
N LEU A 43 9.41 -13.20 -8.52
CA LEU A 43 9.50 -12.12 -7.54
C LEU A 43 8.33 -11.13 -7.67
N LEU A 44 7.94 -10.76 -8.89
CA LEU A 44 6.80 -9.88 -9.12
C LEU A 44 5.50 -10.52 -8.62
N MET A 45 5.29 -11.81 -8.93
CA MET A 45 4.12 -12.55 -8.44
C MET A 45 4.06 -12.57 -6.90
N LEU A 46 5.20 -12.83 -6.26
CA LEU A 46 5.29 -12.79 -4.81
C LEU A 46 5.00 -11.38 -4.26
N ALA A 47 5.52 -10.33 -4.90
CA ALA A 47 5.23 -8.95 -4.54
C ALA A 47 3.72 -8.67 -4.61
N LEU A 48 3.03 -9.11 -5.67
CA LEU A 48 1.58 -8.93 -5.82
C LEU A 48 0.77 -9.62 -4.72
N ILE A 49 1.19 -10.80 -4.25
CA ILE A 49 0.57 -11.48 -3.11
C ILE A 49 0.68 -10.61 -1.85
N PHE A 50 1.86 -10.04 -1.59
CA PHE A 50 2.07 -9.15 -0.44
C PHE A 50 1.27 -7.84 -0.56
N LEU A 51 1.15 -7.28 -1.76
CA LEU A 51 0.29 -6.13 -2.03
C LEU A 51 -1.19 -6.44 -1.76
N PHE A 52 -1.65 -7.63 -2.16
CA PHE A 52 -3.01 -8.09 -1.89
C PHE A 52 -3.25 -8.28 -0.38
N LEU A 53 -2.33 -8.92 0.34
CA LEU A 53 -2.41 -9.08 1.81
C LEU A 53 -2.44 -7.74 2.53
N PHE A 54 -1.62 -6.78 2.09
CA PHE A 54 -1.65 -5.40 2.55
C PHE A 54 -3.03 -4.78 2.33
N GLY A 55 -3.57 -4.85 1.11
CA GLY A 55 -4.88 -4.29 0.77
C GLY A 55 -6.01 -4.90 1.60
N TYR A 56 -6.00 -6.22 1.76
CA TYR A 56 -7.01 -6.97 2.51
C TYR A 56 -7.05 -6.56 3.99
N LEU A 57 -5.89 -6.53 4.65
CA LEU A 57 -5.82 -6.14 6.07
C LEU A 57 -6.13 -4.66 6.28
N THR A 58 -5.67 -3.80 5.37
CA THR A 58 -5.97 -2.37 5.41
C THR A 58 -7.47 -2.15 5.30
N THR A 59 -8.14 -2.85 4.38
CA THR A 59 -9.60 -2.77 4.21
C THR A 59 -10.33 -3.20 5.47
N LYS A 60 -9.97 -4.35 6.04
CA LYS A 60 -10.54 -4.83 7.32
C LYS A 60 -10.33 -3.86 8.47
N ALA A 61 -9.18 -3.21 8.52
CA ALA A 61 -8.88 -2.23 9.56
C ALA A 61 -9.67 -0.93 9.40
N LEU A 62 -9.76 -0.43 8.16
CA LEU A 62 -10.40 0.84 7.83
C LEU A 62 -11.94 0.77 7.88
N ASP A 63 -12.52 -0.39 7.57
CA ASP A 63 -13.98 -0.59 7.64
C ASP A 63 -14.54 -0.32 9.05
N GLY A 64 -13.75 -0.63 10.09
CA GLY A 64 -14.09 -0.36 11.49
C GLY A 64 -13.86 1.07 11.97
N LEU A 65 -13.28 1.96 11.15
CA LEU A 65 -12.86 3.32 11.56
C LEU A 65 -13.80 4.44 11.07
N GLY A 66 -14.89 4.10 10.36
CA GLY A 66 -15.97 5.02 9.99
C GLY A 66 -15.90 5.61 8.58
N HIS A 67 -16.77 6.59 8.29
CA HIS A 67 -17.02 7.07 6.93
C HIS A 67 -15.82 7.71 6.23
N ALA A 68 -14.89 8.31 6.98
CA ALA A 68 -13.71 8.98 6.42
C ALA A 68 -12.76 8.03 5.65
N PHE A 69 -12.91 6.71 5.84
CA PHE A 69 -12.03 5.69 5.24
C PHE A 69 -12.73 4.84 4.17
N ARG A 70 -14.02 5.12 3.89
CA ARG A 70 -14.87 4.33 2.99
C ARG A 70 -14.34 4.29 1.55
N LEU A 71 -13.63 5.33 1.12
CA LEU A 71 -13.05 5.39 -0.22
C LEU A 71 -11.99 4.30 -0.42
N THR A 72 -11.07 4.14 0.53
CA THR A 72 -10.01 3.12 0.45
C THR A 72 -10.59 1.71 0.47
N VAL A 73 -11.63 1.49 1.28
CA VAL A 73 -12.37 0.22 1.34
C VAL A 73 -13.00 -0.11 -0.02
N LYS A 74 -13.64 0.87 -0.69
CA LYS A 74 -14.23 0.67 -2.02
C LYS A 74 -13.17 0.43 -3.10
N LEU A 75 -12.05 1.15 -3.04
CA LEU A 75 -10.95 1.01 -3.98
C LEU A 75 -10.15 -0.29 -3.80
N PHE A 76 -10.42 -1.08 -2.75
CA PHE A 76 -9.84 -2.42 -2.63
C PHE A 76 -10.19 -3.30 -3.83
N TYR A 77 -11.42 -3.24 -4.35
CA TYR A 77 -11.79 -4.00 -5.56
C TYR A 77 -10.98 -3.56 -6.78
N LEU A 78 -10.61 -2.27 -6.85
CA LEU A 78 -9.72 -1.76 -7.88
C LEU A 78 -8.32 -2.34 -7.74
N LEU A 79 -7.81 -2.48 -6.50
CA LEU A 79 -6.53 -3.15 -6.23
C LEU A 79 -6.56 -4.62 -6.68
N ILE A 80 -7.66 -5.35 -6.42
CA ILE A 80 -7.82 -6.73 -6.86
C ILE A 80 -7.73 -6.81 -8.39
N ALA A 81 -8.51 -5.99 -9.09
CA ALA A 81 -8.47 -5.92 -10.55
C ALA A 81 -7.07 -5.58 -11.07
N GLY A 82 -6.37 -4.65 -10.40
CA GLY A 82 -5.00 -4.29 -10.72
C GLY A 82 -4.02 -5.45 -10.57
N CYS A 83 -4.06 -6.17 -9.44
CA CYS A 83 -3.23 -7.35 -9.21
C CYS A 83 -3.49 -8.46 -10.25
N VAL A 84 -4.76 -8.72 -10.58
CA VAL A 84 -5.12 -9.71 -11.61
C VAL A 84 -4.63 -9.27 -12.99
N SER A 85 -4.76 -7.98 -13.32
CA SER A 85 -4.26 -7.41 -14.58
C SER A 85 -2.73 -7.54 -14.69
N LEU A 86 -2.00 -7.26 -13.61
CA LEU A 86 -0.54 -7.44 -13.57
C LEU A 86 -0.14 -8.91 -13.67
N ALA A 87 -0.80 -9.80 -12.92
CA ALA A 87 -0.51 -11.23 -12.97
C ALA A 87 -0.81 -11.82 -14.37
N THR A 88 -1.93 -11.45 -14.99
CA THR A 88 -2.26 -11.91 -16.35
C THR A 88 -1.32 -11.34 -17.40
N SER A 89 -0.87 -10.09 -17.26
CA SER A 89 0.12 -9.49 -18.16
C SER A 89 1.45 -10.26 -18.18
N ALA A 90 1.84 -10.88 -17.07
CA ALA A 90 3.03 -11.71 -16.99
C ALA A 90 2.86 -13.02 -17.80
N LEU A 91 1.68 -13.63 -17.75
CA LEU A 91 1.44 -14.98 -18.30
C LEU A 91 1.15 -15.01 -19.80
N LEU A 92 0.74 -13.89 -20.41
CA LEU A 92 0.30 -13.86 -21.80
C LEU A 92 1.44 -13.61 -22.80
N PRO A 93 1.43 -14.26 -23.98
CA PRO A 93 2.47 -14.07 -25.00
C PRO A 93 2.26 -12.85 -25.93
N PHE A 94 1.07 -12.23 -25.91
CA PHE A 94 0.70 -11.17 -26.85
C PHE A 94 1.17 -9.78 -26.41
N LYS A 95 2.23 -9.26 -27.05
CA LYS A 95 2.93 -8.02 -26.64
C LYS A 95 2.02 -6.79 -26.46
N SER A 96 1.06 -6.53 -27.34
CA SER A 96 0.24 -5.32 -27.27
C SER A 96 -0.79 -5.36 -26.14
N VAL A 97 -1.49 -6.49 -25.97
CA VAL A 97 -2.49 -6.68 -24.91
C VAL A 97 -1.83 -6.69 -23.53
N VAL A 98 -0.65 -7.31 -23.43
CA VAL A 98 0.17 -7.32 -22.22
C VAL A 98 0.53 -5.92 -21.76
N LEU A 99 0.92 -5.02 -22.67
CA LEU A 99 1.25 -3.64 -22.32
C LEU A 99 0.05 -2.90 -21.72
N PHE A 100 -1.13 -3.01 -22.32
CA PHE A 100 -2.35 -2.37 -21.80
C PHE A 100 -2.75 -2.92 -20.42
N LEU A 101 -2.71 -4.24 -20.23
CA LEU A 101 -3.01 -4.86 -18.94
C LEU A 101 -1.99 -4.46 -17.87
N TYR A 102 -0.72 -4.37 -18.23
CA TYR A 102 0.34 -3.97 -17.32
C TYR A 102 0.16 -2.52 -16.86
N ILE A 103 -0.01 -1.59 -17.81
CA ILE A 103 -0.21 -0.16 -17.51
C ILE A 103 -1.50 0.04 -16.71
N GLY A 104 -2.61 -0.59 -17.14
CA GLY A 104 -3.88 -0.51 -16.43
C GLY A 104 -3.77 -1.04 -15.00
N GLY A 105 -3.06 -2.15 -14.81
CA GLY A 105 -2.82 -2.73 -13.49
C GLY A 105 -2.01 -1.82 -12.57
N ILE A 106 -0.95 -1.18 -13.09
CA ILE A 106 -0.18 -0.17 -12.36
C ILE A 106 -1.08 1.00 -11.95
N ILE A 107 -1.88 1.55 -12.87
CA ILE A 107 -2.74 2.71 -12.57
C ILE A 107 -3.72 2.37 -11.44
N MET A 108 -4.32 1.18 -11.48
CA MET A 108 -5.20 0.70 -10.42
C MET A 108 -4.50 0.56 -9.07
N MET A 109 -3.28 0.02 -9.06
CA MET A 109 -2.44 -0.05 -7.86
C MET A 109 -2.11 1.34 -7.29
N LEU A 110 -1.67 2.27 -8.15
CA LEU A 110 -1.34 3.64 -7.76
C LEU A 110 -2.57 4.38 -7.21
N ALA A 111 -3.73 4.19 -7.82
CA ALA A 111 -5.00 4.77 -7.36
C ALA A 111 -5.37 4.26 -5.94
N TYR A 112 -5.15 2.98 -5.66
CA TYR A 112 -5.35 2.43 -4.32
C TYR A 112 -4.36 3.04 -3.31
N LEU A 113 -3.08 3.13 -3.66
CA LEU A 113 -2.06 3.75 -2.79
C LEU A 113 -2.32 5.23 -2.51
N LEU A 114 -2.83 5.97 -3.50
CA LEU A 114 -3.26 7.36 -3.33
C LEU A 114 -4.38 7.46 -2.30
N SER A 115 -5.40 6.61 -2.41
CA SER A 115 -6.49 6.57 -1.44
C SER A 115 -6.00 6.19 -0.05
N PHE A 116 -5.10 5.21 0.04
CA PHE A 116 -4.48 4.82 1.29
C PHE A 116 -3.69 5.99 1.92
N SER A 117 -2.93 6.76 1.13
CA SER A 117 -2.24 7.96 1.62
C SER A 117 -3.21 8.94 2.26
N SER A 118 -4.36 9.21 1.65
CA SER A 118 -5.39 10.08 2.24
C SER A 118 -5.94 9.52 3.55
N SER A 119 -6.18 8.21 3.63
CA SER A 119 -6.59 7.53 4.87
C SER A 119 -5.54 7.67 5.98
N ILE A 120 -4.25 7.54 5.66
CA ILE A 120 -3.17 7.75 6.62
C ILE A 120 -3.08 9.21 7.07
N LEU A 121 -3.30 10.17 6.17
CA LEU A 121 -3.37 11.60 6.53
C LEU A 121 -4.50 11.86 7.52
N ASN A 122 -5.69 11.29 7.27
CA ASN A 122 -6.84 11.42 8.17
C ASN A 122 -6.55 10.85 9.56
N LEU A 123 -5.93 9.67 9.63
CA LEU A 123 -5.45 9.10 10.89
C LEU A 123 -4.43 10.01 11.58
N GLY A 124 -3.45 10.54 10.83
CA GLY A 124 -2.47 11.49 11.33
C GLY A 124 -3.09 12.78 11.88
N ASN A 125 -4.18 13.26 11.28
CA ASN A 125 -4.92 14.43 11.76
C ASN A 125 -5.76 14.11 13.00
N GLN A 126 -6.44 12.95 13.03
CA GLN A 126 -7.26 12.52 14.18
C GLN A 126 -6.43 12.36 15.46
N PHE A 127 -5.22 11.80 15.36
CA PHE A 127 -4.32 11.57 16.50
C PHE A 127 -3.24 12.65 16.67
N ASN A 128 -3.25 13.67 15.81
CA ASN A 128 -2.20 14.70 15.71
C ASN A 128 -0.77 14.13 15.63
N PHE A 129 -0.60 13.03 14.88
CA PHE A 129 0.68 12.35 14.71
C PHE A 129 1.39 12.83 13.45
N SER A 130 2.40 13.68 13.63
CA SER A 130 3.22 14.23 12.55
C SER A 130 3.84 13.16 11.67
N MET A 131 4.32 12.05 12.26
CA MET A 131 4.93 10.94 11.52
C MET A 131 3.97 10.27 10.53
N LEU A 132 2.69 10.13 10.86
CA LEU A 132 1.70 9.59 9.92
C LEU A 132 1.43 10.58 8.78
N LYS A 133 1.42 11.89 9.05
CA LYS A 133 1.27 12.92 7.99
C LYS A 133 2.47 12.90 7.03
N ILE A 134 3.69 12.79 7.57
CA ILE A 134 4.93 12.67 6.77
C ILE A 134 4.87 11.40 5.91
N SER A 135 4.50 10.26 6.49
CA SER A 135 4.34 9.00 5.76
C SER A 135 3.32 9.12 4.61
N SER A 136 2.16 9.74 4.86
CA SER A 136 1.17 10.01 3.81
C SER A 136 1.75 10.85 2.67
N ALA A 137 2.49 11.92 3.01
CA ALA A 137 3.16 12.75 2.01
C ALA A 137 4.19 11.95 1.19
N ILE A 138 4.99 11.10 1.83
CA ILE A 138 5.95 10.23 1.15
C ILE A 138 5.23 9.29 0.15
N ILE A 139 4.10 8.67 0.55
CA ILE A 139 3.32 7.82 -0.36
C ILE A 139 2.81 8.64 -1.53
N PHE A 140 2.27 9.84 -1.28
CA PHE A 140 1.78 10.71 -2.34
C PHE A 140 2.87 11.07 -3.35
N PHE A 141 4.04 11.53 -2.87
CA PHE A 141 5.17 11.87 -3.73
C PHE A 141 5.76 10.66 -4.45
N SER A 142 5.69 9.47 -3.83
CA SER A 142 6.17 8.24 -4.48
C SER A 142 5.43 7.96 -5.79
N LEU A 143 4.15 8.32 -5.90
CA LEU A 143 3.37 8.13 -7.12
C LEU A 143 3.93 8.96 -8.29
N LEU A 144 4.36 10.19 -8.01
CA LEU A 144 5.02 11.05 -9.00
C LEU A 144 6.40 10.51 -9.37
N VAL A 145 7.16 10.04 -8.36
CA VAL A 145 8.47 9.42 -8.57
C VAL A 145 8.35 8.16 -9.42
N TYR A 146 7.29 7.37 -9.26
CA TYR A 146 7.02 6.23 -10.12
C TYR A 146 6.84 6.64 -11.58
N ALA A 147 6.09 7.72 -11.83
CA ALA A 147 5.80 8.20 -13.17
C ALA A 147 7.03 8.81 -13.88
N ILE A 148 7.92 9.47 -13.13
CA ILE A 148 9.05 10.23 -13.69
C ILE A 148 10.34 9.41 -13.70
N ILE A 149 10.66 8.75 -12.57
CA ILE A 149 11.96 8.10 -12.34
C ILE A 149 11.85 6.58 -12.48
N GLY A 150 10.73 5.99 -12.05
CA GLY A 150 10.42 4.58 -12.25
C GLY A 150 10.24 3.77 -10.96
N ALA A 151 10.24 2.44 -11.12
CA ALA A 151 9.82 1.49 -10.09
C ALA A 151 10.75 1.42 -8.86
N ILE A 152 12.07 1.47 -9.06
CA ILE A 152 13.04 1.27 -7.96
C ILE A 152 12.98 2.44 -6.94
N PRO A 153 13.04 3.72 -7.35
CA PRO A 153 12.93 4.84 -6.40
C PRO A 153 11.55 4.92 -5.74
N PHE A 154 10.49 4.57 -6.46
CA PHE A 154 9.14 4.44 -5.90
C PHE A 154 9.11 3.41 -4.77
N SER A 155 9.65 2.21 -5.01
CA SER A 155 9.72 1.15 -4.01
C SER A 155 10.44 1.61 -2.75
N PHE A 156 11.56 2.32 -2.89
CA PHE A 156 12.28 2.84 -1.73
C PHE A 156 11.45 3.82 -0.90
N MET A 157 10.70 4.72 -1.53
CA MET A 157 9.81 5.64 -0.82
C MET A 157 8.66 4.89 -0.11
N ILE A 158 8.06 3.89 -0.76
CA ILE A 158 7.02 3.05 -0.14
C ILE A 158 7.59 2.28 1.06
N PHE A 159 8.81 1.74 0.95
CA PHE A 159 9.51 1.06 2.05
C PHE A 159 9.65 1.97 3.27
N VAL A 160 10.24 3.16 3.07
CA VAL A 160 10.43 4.14 4.15
C VAL A 160 9.10 4.52 4.77
N SER A 161 8.08 4.76 3.96
CA SER A 161 6.75 5.12 4.47
C SER A 161 6.11 3.99 5.28
N GLY A 162 6.17 2.74 4.79
CA GLY A 162 5.63 1.58 5.51
C GLY A 162 6.27 1.37 6.88
N ILE A 163 7.58 1.61 6.99
CA ILE A 163 8.31 1.58 8.27
C ILE A 163 7.81 2.69 9.21
N ILE A 164 7.65 3.92 8.71
CA ILE A 164 7.16 5.04 9.52
C ILE A 164 5.74 4.76 10.05
N ILE A 165 4.85 4.20 9.21
CA ILE A 165 3.49 3.79 9.63
C ILE A 165 3.58 2.76 10.74
N TYR A 166 4.40 1.72 10.54
CA TYR A 166 4.58 0.64 11.52
C TYR A 166 4.97 1.19 12.89
N PHE A 167 6.00 2.03 12.95
CA PHE A 167 6.46 2.62 14.22
C PHE A 167 5.46 3.58 14.83
N SER A 168 4.79 4.40 14.01
CA SER A 168 3.79 5.36 14.48
C SER A 168 2.58 4.66 15.10
N LEU A 169 2.08 3.60 14.46
CA LEU A 169 0.95 2.82 14.97
C LEU A 169 1.36 1.94 16.16
N SER A 170 2.61 1.47 16.22
CA SER A 170 3.14 0.75 17.37
C SER A 170 2.98 1.57 18.65
N ARG A 171 3.28 2.87 18.61
CA ARG A 171 3.11 3.80 19.74
C ARG A 171 1.65 3.90 20.22
N LEU A 172 0.67 3.88 19.31
CA LEU A 172 -0.76 3.87 19.67
C LEU A 172 -1.17 2.57 20.35
N THR A 173 -0.71 1.44 19.81
CA THR A 173 -1.10 0.12 20.33
C THR A 173 -0.50 -0.18 21.70
N THR A 174 0.70 0.31 22.01
CA THR A 174 1.34 0.14 23.33
C THR A 174 0.88 1.16 24.37
N SER A 175 0.44 2.36 23.97
CA SER A 175 -0.13 3.32 24.93
C SER A 175 -1.55 2.97 25.34
N SER A 176 -2.30 2.23 24.51
CA SER A 176 -3.66 1.76 24.80
C SER A 176 -3.72 0.59 25.79
N SER A 177 -2.59 -0.05 26.11
CA SER A 177 -2.50 -1.21 27.01
C SER A 177 -2.00 -0.88 28.42
N ARG A 178 -1.86 0.40 28.76
CA ARG A 178 -1.58 0.91 30.12
C ARG A 178 -2.79 1.71 30.61
#